data_AF-A0A2G9TIQ1-F1
#
_entry.id   AF-A0A2G9TIQ1-F1
#
_cell.length_a   1.000
_cell.length_b   1.000
_cell.length_c   1.000
_cell.angle_alpha   90.00
_cell.angle_beta   90.00
_cell.angle_gamma   90.00
#
_symmetry.space_group_name_H-M   'P 1'
#
loop_
_entity.id
_entity.type
_entity.pdbx_description
1 polymer ?
#
loop_
_entity_poly.entity_id
_entity_poly.type
_entity_poly.pdbx_seq_one_letter_code
_entity_poly.pdbx_strand_id
1 'polypeptide(L)'
;LVMQYDKDPQVRQFVDQMEWYIVPLLNPDGYEYSRSSSDPEIRLWRKNRSPARCIQQSTGLFSAPQTTCCQGVDLNRNFDWFFGQVGSSTDPCSEIYQ
;
A
#
# COMPACT_ATOMS: atom_id res chain seq x y z
N LEU A 1 -25.73 -5.38 -1.58
CA LEU A 1 -25.74 -6.09 -2.88
C LEU A 1 -26.47 -7.43 -2.73
N VAL A 2 -25.82 -8.53 -2.31
CA VAL A 2 -26.44 -9.87 -2.32
C VAL A 2 -27.66 -10.03 -1.40
N MET A 3 -27.53 -9.78 -0.09
CA MET A 3 -28.60 -10.09 0.88
C MET A 3 -29.82 -9.15 0.82
N GLN A 4 -29.67 -7.98 0.18
CA GLN A 4 -30.67 -6.92 0.18
C GLN A 4 -31.31 -6.70 -1.19
N TYR A 5 -30.80 -7.33 -2.25
CA TYR A 5 -31.30 -7.15 -3.61
C TYR A 5 -32.81 -7.41 -3.73
N ASP A 6 -33.34 -8.41 -3.01
CA ASP A 6 -34.76 -8.73 -3.05
C ASP A 6 -35.62 -8.05 -1.98
N LYS A 7 -34.99 -7.29 -1.08
CA LYS A 7 -35.66 -6.73 0.11
C LYS A 7 -35.75 -5.22 0.07
N ASP A 8 -34.73 -4.57 -0.50
CA ASP A 8 -34.62 -3.13 -0.56
C ASP A 8 -34.73 -2.66 -2.02
N PRO A 9 -35.81 -1.94 -2.39
CA PRO A 9 -36.02 -1.48 -3.76
C PRO A 9 -34.92 -0.50 -4.23
N GLN A 10 -34.28 0.24 -3.31
CA GLN A 10 -33.17 1.13 -3.65
C GLN A 10 -31.90 0.33 -3.99
N VAL A 11 -31.60 -0.71 -3.21
CA VAL A 11 -30.47 -1.61 -3.50
C VAL A 11 -30.69 -2.33 -4.83
N ARG A 12 -31.91 -2.82 -5.10
CA ARG A 12 -32.25 -3.42 -6.39
C ARG A 12 -32.01 -2.45 -7.53
N GLN A 13 -32.52 -1.23 -7.42
CA GLN A 13 -32.33 -0.19 -8.44
C GLN A 13 -30.85 0.05 -8.74
N PHE A 14 -30.00 0.17 -7.71
CA PHE A 14 -28.57 0.39 -7.92
C PHE A 14 -27.85 -0.82 -8.54
N VAL A 15 -28.28 -2.04 -8.26
CA VAL A 15 -27.70 -3.25 -8.86
C VAL A 15 -28.13 -3.39 -10.31
N ASP A 16 -29.38 -3.06 -10.64
CA ASP A 16 -29.93 -3.20 -12.00
C ASP A 16 -29.42 -2.14 -12.96
N GLN A 17 -29.08 -0.95 -12.46
CA GLN A 17 -28.75 0.23 -13.27
C GLN A 17 -27.26 0.58 -13.30
N MET A 18 -26.43 -0.08 -12.48
CA MET A 18 -24.99 0.20 -12.39
C MET A 18 -24.18 -1.08 -12.46
N GLU A 19 -22.98 -0.98 -13.03
CA GLU A 19 -22.00 -2.05 -12.97
C GLU A 19 -21.06 -1.85 -11.78
N TRP A 20 -20.88 -2.90 -10.99
CA TRP A 20 -20.09 -2.86 -9.76
C TRP A 20 -18.79 -3.63 -9.93
N TYR A 21 -17.67 -2.91 -10.04
CA TYR A 21 -16.34 -3.50 -10.02
C TYR A 21 -15.86 -3.59 -8.57
N ILE A 22 -15.77 -4.81 -8.04
CA ILE A 22 -15.33 -5.06 -6.66
C ILE A 22 -13.97 -5.74 -6.70
N VAL A 23 -12.93 -5.04 -6.23
CA VAL A 23 -11.59 -5.60 -6.04
C VAL A 23 -11.37 -5.80 -4.54
N PRO A 24 -11.55 -7.01 -4.00
CA PRO A 24 -11.50 -7.24 -2.56
C PRO A 24 -10.09 -7.08 -1.97
N LEU A 25 -9.07 -7.25 -2.80
CA LEU A 25 -7.67 -7.20 -2.39
C LEU A 25 -6.80 -6.58 -3.48
N LEU A 26 -6.44 -5.31 -3.29
CA LEU A 26 -5.65 -4.53 -4.25
C LEU A 26 -4.13 -4.73 -4.10
N ASN A 27 -3.68 -5.19 -2.92
CA ASN A 27 -2.27 -5.45 -2.59
C ASN A 27 -2.10 -6.90 -2.12
N PRO A 28 -2.21 -7.90 -3.02
CA PRO A 28 -2.15 -9.31 -2.64
C PRO A 28 -0.79 -9.71 -2.05
N ASP A 29 0.29 -9.19 -2.59
CA ASP A 29 1.66 -9.43 -2.18
C ASP A 29 1.98 -8.86 -0.79
N GLY A 30 1.54 -7.63 -0.48
CA GLY A 30 1.63 -7.08 0.88
C GLY A 30 0.76 -7.85 1.88
N TYR A 31 -0.42 -8.29 1.44
CA TYR A 31 -1.32 -9.10 2.28
C TYR A 31 -0.72 -10.47 2.63
N GLU A 32 -0.17 -11.20 1.66
CA GLU A 32 0.56 -12.45 1.92
C GLU A 32 1.74 -12.22 2.85
N TYR A 33 2.53 -11.18 2.60
CA TYR A 33 3.69 -10.85 3.43
C TYR A 33 3.28 -10.63 4.90
N SER A 34 2.20 -9.88 5.15
CA SER A 34 1.70 -9.65 6.51
C SER A 34 1.29 -10.90 7.27
N ARG A 35 1.03 -12.02 6.56
CA ARG A 35 0.66 -13.30 7.17
C ARG A 35 1.83 -14.26 7.33
N SER A 36 3.01 -13.91 6.80
CA SER A 36 4.20 -14.75 6.86
C SER A 36 4.86 -14.80 8.25
N SER A 37 4.58 -13.82 9.10
CA SER A 37 5.12 -13.74 10.47
C SER A 37 4.20 -12.93 11.38
N SER A 38 4.28 -13.20 12.68
CA SER A 38 3.67 -12.37 13.73
C SER A 38 4.56 -11.22 14.19
N ASP A 39 5.79 -11.12 13.68
CA ASP A 39 6.68 -9.98 13.91
C ASP A 39 5.97 -8.68 13.51
N PRO A 40 5.88 -7.65 14.38
CA PRO A 40 5.24 -6.38 14.04
C PRO A 40 5.74 -5.73 12.75
N GLU A 41 7.04 -5.84 12.43
CA GLU A 41 7.64 -5.28 11.20
C GLU A 41 7.08 -5.93 9.92
N ILE A 42 6.60 -7.17 10.05
CA ILE A 42 6.01 -7.94 8.95
C ILE A 42 4.48 -7.87 9.00
N ARG A 43 3.90 -8.14 10.17
CA ARG A 43 2.45 -8.24 10.38
C ARG A 43 1.73 -6.92 10.10
N LEU A 44 2.39 -5.79 10.34
CA LEU A 44 1.84 -4.46 10.12
C LEU A 44 2.25 -3.85 8.76
N TRP A 45 2.85 -4.65 7.87
CA TRP A 45 3.28 -4.19 6.56
C TRP A 45 2.12 -3.59 5.75
N ARG A 46 2.37 -2.42 5.15
CA ARG A 46 1.36 -1.63 4.43
C ARG A 46 1.66 -1.47 2.94
N LYS A 47 2.95 -1.36 2.58
CA LYS A 47 3.41 -1.11 1.21
C LYS A 47 3.17 -2.32 0.29
N ASN A 48 3.32 -2.17 -1.01
CA ASN A 48 3.43 -3.34 -1.90
C ASN A 48 4.77 -4.08 -1.70
N ARG A 49 5.08 -5.06 -2.55
CA ARG A 49 6.34 -5.82 -2.50
C ARG A 49 7.20 -5.61 -3.75
N SER A 50 7.23 -4.37 -4.27
CA SER A 50 8.15 -4.02 -5.35
C SER A 50 9.63 -4.26 -4.95
N PRO A 51 10.53 -4.51 -5.92
CA PRO A 51 11.94 -4.80 -5.65
C PRO A 51 12.63 -3.75 -4.78
N ALA A 52 13.64 -4.18 -4.03
CA ALA A 52 14.33 -3.31 -3.08
C ALA A 52 15.03 -2.14 -3.78
N ARG A 53 14.87 -0.94 -3.22
CA ARG A 53 15.67 0.24 -3.52
C ARG A 53 16.71 0.41 -2.43
N CYS A 54 17.98 0.44 -2.82
CA CYS A 54 19.10 0.62 -1.90
C CYS A 54 19.61 2.06 -1.96
N ILE A 55 19.74 2.70 -0.80
CA ILE A 55 20.28 4.06 -0.64
C ILE A 55 21.47 4.02 0.32
N GLN A 56 22.44 4.92 0.10
CA GLN A 56 23.50 5.15 1.08
C GLN A 56 22.99 6.14 2.12
N GLN A 57 22.89 5.70 3.37
CA GLN A 57 22.54 6.55 4.49
C GLN A 57 23.79 6.83 5.32
N SER A 58 23.98 8.10 5.69
CA SER A 58 24.92 8.50 6.72
C SER A 58 24.17 8.64 8.03
N THR A 59 24.54 7.84 9.03
CA THR A 59 23.89 7.81 10.35
C THR A 59 24.57 8.72 11.37
N GLY A 60 25.59 9.48 10.97
CA GLY A 60 26.30 10.40 11.84
C GLY A 60 27.58 10.96 11.22
N LEU A 61 28.12 12.01 11.85
CA LEU A 61 29.28 12.75 11.34
C LEU A 61 30.58 11.91 11.25
N PHE A 62 30.64 10.81 12.00
CA PHE A 62 31.81 9.93 12.09
C PHE A 62 31.51 8.48 11.66
N SER A 63 30.33 8.21 11.10
CA SER A 63 29.93 6.88 10.67
C SER A 63 30.26 6.68 9.19
N ALA A 64 30.81 5.51 8.84
CA ALA A 64 30.89 5.12 7.44
C ALA A 64 29.48 5.02 6.83
N PRO A 65 29.29 5.41 5.55
CA PRO A 65 28.01 5.28 4.89
C PRO A 65 27.56 3.82 4.87
N GLN A 66 26.30 3.58 5.21
CA GLN A 66 25.70 2.26 5.19
C GLN A 66 24.70 2.16 4.05
N THR A 67 24.67 1.00 3.41
CA THR A 67 23.69 0.71 2.36
C THR A 67 22.44 0.15 3.02
N THR A 68 21.34 0.91 2.96
CA THR A 68 20.02 0.47 3.44
C THR A 68 19.17 0.13 2.23
N CYS A 69 18.62 -1.09 2.19
CA CYS A 69 17.74 -1.55 1.12
C CYS A 69 16.32 -1.69 1.64
N CYS A 70 15.38 -0.97 1.02
CA CYS A 70 13.98 -0.92 1.45
C CYS A 70 13.07 -1.35 0.30
N GLN A 71 12.01 -2.08 0.63
CA GLN A 71 11.10 -2.67 -0.34
C GLN A 71 9.73 -2.01 -0.29
N GLY A 72 9.08 -1.98 -1.45
CA GLY A 72 7.71 -1.52 -1.57
C GLY A 72 7.54 -0.01 -1.64
N VAL A 73 6.44 0.40 -2.27
CA VAL A 73 5.89 1.76 -2.30
C VAL A 73 4.53 1.77 -1.58
N ASP A 74 4.15 2.90 -0.99
CA ASP A 74 2.77 3.14 -0.57
C ASP A 74 1.90 3.33 -1.82
N LEU A 75 1.08 2.32 -2.11
CA LEU A 75 0.18 2.34 -3.27
C LEU A 75 -0.76 3.56 -3.25
N ASN A 76 -1.10 4.10 -2.08
CA ASN A 76 -1.95 5.28 -1.94
C ASN A 76 -1.16 6.62 -1.93
N ARG A 77 0.12 6.58 -2.33
CA ARG A 77 0.94 7.76 -2.67
C ARG A 77 1.49 7.71 -4.09
N ASN A 78 1.16 6.66 -4.84
CA ASN A 78 1.71 6.35 -6.16
C ASN A 78 0.72 6.59 -7.32
N PHE A 79 -0.32 7.38 -7.10
CA PHE A 79 -1.22 7.84 -8.17
C PHE A 79 -0.70 9.14 -8.78
N ASP A 80 -0.96 9.34 -10.08
CA ASP A 80 -0.59 10.56 -10.80
C ASP A 80 -1.56 11.72 -10.48
N TRP A 81 -1.64 12.06 -9.20
CA TRP A 81 -2.45 13.15 -8.67
C TRP A 81 -1.68 13.79 -7.52
N PHE A 82 -1.12 14.98 -7.75
CA PHE A 82 -0.22 15.64 -6.79
C PHE A 82 0.92 14.70 -6.33
N PHE A 83 1.42 13.85 -7.24
CA PHE A 83 2.44 12.85 -6.97
C PHE A 83 3.71 13.48 -6.37
N GLY A 84 4.24 12.88 -5.31
CA GLY A 84 5.48 13.34 -4.65
C GLY A 84 5.37 14.69 -3.93
N GLN A 85 4.16 15.23 -3.75
CA GLN A 85 3.94 16.48 -3.01
C GLN A 85 3.74 16.22 -1.50
N VAL A 86 3.09 17.15 -0.80
CA VAL A 86 2.88 17.11 0.65
C VAL A 86 2.16 15.82 1.05
N GLY A 87 2.67 15.16 2.09
CA GLY A 87 2.09 13.93 2.61
C GLY A 87 2.64 12.64 2.01
N SER A 88 3.70 12.71 1.19
CA SER A 88 4.51 11.60 0.69
C SER A 88 5.99 11.77 1.06
N SER A 89 6.83 10.76 0.81
CA SER A 89 8.26 10.79 1.09
C SER A 89 9.09 10.25 -0.07
N THR A 90 10.19 10.90 -0.42
CA THR A 90 11.15 10.38 -1.40
C THR A 90 12.11 9.33 -0.83
N ASP A 91 12.08 9.09 0.49
CA ASP A 91 12.88 8.06 1.14
C ASP A 91 12.24 6.67 0.93
N PRO A 92 12.89 5.72 0.21
CA PRO A 92 12.37 4.38 -0.03
C PRO A 92 12.07 3.57 1.24
N CYS A 93 12.69 3.94 2.36
CA CYS A 93 12.48 3.30 3.65
C CYS A 93 11.27 3.85 4.41
N SER A 94 10.68 4.95 3.94
CA SER A 94 9.48 5.52 4.55
C SER A 94 8.25 4.64 4.31
N GLU A 95 7.33 4.64 5.26
CA GLU A 95 5.99 4.03 5.13
C GLU A 95 5.08 4.79 4.16
N ILE A 96 5.43 6.02 3.80
CA ILE A 96 4.70 6.88 2.84
C ILE A 96 5.50 7.14 1.56
N TYR A 97 6.42 6.22 1.23
CA TYR A 97 7.23 6.30 0.01
C TYR A 97 6.37 6.20 -1.25
N GLN A 98 6.54 7.12 -2.20
CA GLN A 98 5.88 7.05 -3.52
C GLN A 98 6.63 6.21 -4.55
#